data_AF-A0A3D0IFV0-F1
#
_entry.id   AF-A0A3D0IFV0-F1
#
_cell.length_a   1.000
_cell.length_b   1.000
_cell.length_c   1.000
_cell.angle_alpha   90.00
_cell.angle_beta   90.00
_cell.angle_gamma   90.00
#
_symmetry.space_group_name_H-M   'P 1'
#
loop_
_entity.id
_entity.type
_entity.pdbx_description
1 polymer ?
#
loop_
_entity_poly.entity_id
_entity_poly.type
_entity_poly.pdbx_seq_one_letter_code
_entity_poly.pdbx_strand_id
1 'polypeptide(L)'
;DKPCCSMDIAPTLANMFGLPYDSRLYIGTDIFAPEPHYVIFSDRSFINDKIMYNAGSGKVTALVDEEITKEYVKECSEYVSELFYCSTHIIDMDYYGYLFPEGVPWMPRKKDE
;
A
#
# COMPACT_ATOMS: atom_id res chain seq x y z
N ASP A 1 2.45 -13.94 13.56
CA ASP A 1 1.61 -13.79 12.36
C ASP A 1 1.98 -12.52 11.60
N LYS A 2 1.73 -12.49 10.29
CA LYS A 2 2.09 -11.37 9.42
C LYS A 2 0.88 -10.44 9.26
N PRO A 3 1.01 -9.13 9.52
CA PRO A 3 -0.09 -8.18 9.31
C PRO A 3 -0.46 -8.14 7.81
N CYS A 4 -1.76 -8.07 7.51
CA CYS A 4 -2.27 -7.94 6.14
C CYS A 4 -3.59 -7.17 6.13
N CYS A 5 -3.88 -6.48 5.03
CA CYS A 5 -5.08 -5.68 4.87
C CYS A 5 -5.74 -5.91 3.49
N SER A 6 -6.89 -5.26 3.27
CA SER A 6 -7.67 -5.43 2.03
C SER A 6 -6.91 -5.08 0.75
N MET A 7 -5.96 -4.14 0.83
CA MET A 7 -5.16 -3.69 -0.32
C MET A 7 -4.19 -4.78 -0.82
N ASP A 8 -3.84 -5.74 0.03
CA ASP A 8 -2.89 -6.81 -0.26
C ASP A 8 -3.53 -7.95 -1.09
N ILE A 9 -4.87 -8.02 -1.14
CA ILE A 9 -5.60 -9.12 -1.79
C ILE A 9 -5.28 -9.19 -3.29
N ALA A 10 -5.37 -8.08 -4.00
CA ALA A 10 -5.16 -8.05 -5.46
C ALA A 10 -3.75 -8.51 -5.88
N PRO A 11 -2.63 -7.93 -5.36
CA PRO A 11 -1.30 -8.38 -5.72
C PRO A 11 -1.03 -9.83 -5.29
N THR A 12 -1.53 -10.26 -4.13
CA THR A 12 -1.38 -11.65 -3.67
C THR A 12 -2.04 -12.64 -4.63
N LEU A 13 -3.30 -12.40 -5.01
CA LEU A 13 -4.02 -13.29 -5.92
C LEU A 13 -3.39 -13.26 -7.32
N ALA A 14 -2.94 -12.10 -7.79
CA ALA A 14 -2.28 -11.98 -9.08
C ALA A 14 -1.00 -12.84 -9.15
N ASN A 15 -0.14 -12.77 -8.13
CA ASN A 15 1.04 -13.63 -8.02
C ASN A 15 0.66 -15.11 -7.88
N MET A 16 -0.29 -15.44 -7.00
CA MET A 16 -0.71 -16.82 -6.74
C MET A 16 -1.27 -17.52 -7.99
N PHE A 17 -2.00 -16.79 -8.83
CA PHE A 17 -2.54 -17.31 -10.09
C PHE A 17 -1.60 -17.10 -11.29
N GLY A 18 -0.41 -16.55 -11.09
CA GLY A 18 0.56 -16.29 -12.17
C GLY A 18 0.05 -15.29 -13.21
N LEU A 19 -0.78 -14.33 -12.80
CA LEU A 19 -1.28 -13.28 -13.69
C LEU A 19 -0.20 -12.25 -13.98
N PRO A 20 -0.07 -11.77 -15.23
CA PRO A 20 0.84 -10.68 -15.53
C PRO A 20 0.29 -9.37 -14.95
N TYR A 21 1.04 -8.73 -14.07
CA TYR A 21 0.75 -7.38 -13.58
C TYR A 21 2.04 -6.63 -13.25
N ASP A 22 1.96 -5.30 -13.20
CA ASP A 22 3.02 -4.46 -12.67
C ASP A 22 2.69 -4.11 -11.22
N SER A 23 3.50 -4.59 -10.27
CA SER A 23 3.26 -4.38 -8.84
C SER A 23 3.31 -2.92 -8.43
N ARG A 24 4.00 -2.06 -9.19
CA ARG A 24 4.10 -0.62 -8.90
C ARG A 24 2.77 0.12 -9.05
N LEU A 25 1.79 -0.51 -9.69
CA LEU A 25 0.45 0.05 -9.85
C LEU A 25 -0.46 -0.24 -8.66
N TYR A 26 -0.03 -1.09 -7.73
CA TYR A 26 -0.79 -1.48 -6.55
C TYR A 26 -0.11 -0.92 -5.30
N ILE A 27 -0.92 -0.39 -4.38
CA ILE A 27 -0.43 0.15 -3.10
C ILE A 27 -0.19 -0.97 -2.08
N GLY A 28 -1.01 -2.02 -2.12
CA GLY A 28 -0.80 -3.20 -1.30
C GLY A 28 0.32 -4.09 -1.84
N THR A 29 0.74 -5.04 -1.01
CA THR A 29 1.86 -5.94 -1.29
C THR A 29 1.40 -7.38 -1.21
N ASP A 30 1.99 -8.27 -2.00
CA ASP A 30 1.75 -9.70 -1.86
C ASP A 30 2.19 -10.19 -0.46
N ILE A 31 1.27 -10.80 0.30
CA ILE A 31 1.54 -11.26 1.68
C ILE A 31 2.67 -12.29 1.74
N PHE A 32 2.94 -13.03 0.66
CA PHE A 32 4.03 -14.01 0.62
C PHE A 32 5.39 -13.38 0.32
N ALA A 33 5.43 -12.10 -0.05
CA ALA A 33 6.66 -11.40 -0.40
C ALA A 33 7.45 -11.00 0.88
N PRO A 34 8.79 -11.00 0.85
CA PRO A 34 9.63 -10.89 2.06
C PRO A 34 9.70 -9.48 2.67
N GLU A 35 9.10 -8.48 2.02
CA GLU A 35 9.08 -7.08 2.45
C GLU A 35 8.29 -6.89 3.76
N PRO A 36 8.44 -5.74 4.45
CA PRO A 36 7.60 -5.38 5.58
C PRO A 36 6.13 -5.14 5.18
N HIS A 37 5.19 -5.51 6.05
CA HIS A 37 3.74 -5.38 5.79
C HIS A 37 3.08 -4.44 6.77
N TYR A 38 2.09 -3.71 6.28
CA TYR A 38 1.37 -2.71 7.03
C TYR A 38 -0.14 -2.91 6.87
N VAL A 39 -0.85 -2.91 7.99
CA VAL A 39 -2.28 -2.60 8.00
C VAL A 39 -2.39 -1.10 8.11
N ILE A 40 -2.94 -0.44 7.08
CA ILE A 40 -3.05 1.02 7.02
C ILE A 40 -4.53 1.40 7.08
N PHE A 41 -4.85 2.35 7.96
CA PHE A 41 -6.18 2.92 8.12
C PHE A 41 -6.31 4.25 7.37
N SER A 42 -7.54 4.66 7.06
CA SER A 42 -7.81 5.89 6.28
C SER A 42 -7.34 7.18 6.95
N ASP A 43 -7.19 7.19 8.28
CA ASP A 43 -6.67 8.31 9.06
C ASP A 43 -5.13 8.32 9.15
N ARG A 44 -4.45 7.44 8.42
CA ARG A 44 -3.00 7.19 8.45
C ARG A 44 -2.49 6.54 9.73
N SER A 45 -3.38 6.06 10.61
CA SER A 45 -2.98 5.09 11.63
C SER A 45 -2.52 3.81 10.94
N PHE A 46 -1.61 3.07 11.57
CA PHE A 46 -1.08 1.84 10.99
C PHE A 46 -0.63 0.81 12.02
N ILE A 47 -0.54 -0.44 11.59
CA ILE A 47 0.02 -1.57 12.35
C ILE A 47 1.02 -2.30 11.47
N ASN A 48 2.22 -2.55 11.96
CA ASN A 48 3.18 -3.47 11.36
C ASN A 48 3.56 -4.59 12.35
N ASP A 49 4.62 -5.32 12.05
CA ASP A 49 5.13 -6.42 12.87
C ASP A 49 5.64 -5.96 14.26
N LYS A 50 6.01 -4.69 14.40
CA LYS A 50 6.64 -4.16 15.62
C LYS A 50 5.77 -3.17 16.39
N ILE A 51 4.95 -2.37 15.72
CA ILE A 51 4.20 -1.28 16.35
C ILE A 51 2.77 -1.14 15.81
N MET A 52 1.92 -0.59 16.68
CA MET A 52 0.67 0.05 16.31
C MET A 52 0.78 1.55 16.59
N TYR A 53 0.58 2.36 15.54
CA TYR A 53 0.59 3.82 15.61
C TYR A 53 -0.81 4.39 15.39
N ASN A 54 -1.26 5.24 16.30
CA ASN A 54 -2.51 5.98 16.18
C ASN A 54 -2.22 7.43 15.75
N ALA A 55 -2.56 7.79 14.52
CA ALA A 55 -2.27 9.11 13.96
C ALA A 55 -3.06 10.23 14.64
N GLY A 56 -4.28 9.95 15.12
CA GLY A 56 -5.11 10.94 15.80
C GLY A 56 -4.57 11.41 17.15
N SER A 57 -3.88 10.54 17.88
CA SER A 57 -3.30 10.83 19.21
C SER A 57 -1.78 10.88 19.25
N GLY A 58 -1.11 10.41 18.20
CA GLY A 58 0.34 10.23 18.15
C GLY A 58 0.86 9.10 19.04
N LYS A 59 -0.03 8.25 19.58
CA LYS A 59 0.36 7.16 20.49
C LYS A 59 0.96 5.98 19.71
N VAL A 60 2.12 5.52 20.17
CA VAL A 60 2.76 4.28 19.71
C VAL A 60 2.53 3.20 20.76
N THR A 61 2.13 2.01 20.30
CA THR A 61 2.04 0.80 21.11
C THR A 61 2.99 -0.24 20.53
N ALA A 62 3.99 -0.66 21.29
CA ALA A 62 4.89 -1.73 20.88
C ALA A 62 4.17 -3.08 20.92
N LEU A 63 4.42 -3.92 19.91
CA LEU A 63 3.90 -5.29 19.78
C LEU A 63 4.97 -6.34 20.07
N VAL A 64 6.19 -5.88 20.36
CA VAL A 64 7.41 -6.66 20.59
C VAL A 64 8.10 -6.15 21.85
N ASP A 65 8.89 -7.01 22.48
CA ASP A 65 9.63 -6.68 23.73
C ASP A 65 10.93 -5.89 23.48
N GLU A 66 11.18 -5.46 22.23
CA GLU A 66 12.34 -4.62 21.88
C GLU A 66 12.05 -3.12 22.03
N GLU A 67 13.11 -2.34 22.23
CA GLU A 67 13.01 -0.89 22.32
C GLU A 67 12.72 -0.29 20.95
N ILE A 68 11.60 0.43 20.84
CA ILE A 68 11.19 1.14 19.63
C ILE A 68 11.76 2.55 19.66
N THR A 69 12.65 2.85 18.72
CA THR A 69 13.24 4.18 18.57
C THR A 69 12.25 5.17 17.96
N LYS A 70 12.43 6.46 18.24
CA LYS A 70 11.60 7.52 17.64
C LYS A 70 11.84 7.62 16.14
N GLU A 71 13.08 7.39 15.73
CA GLU A 71 13.51 7.36 14.33
C GLU A 71 12.76 6.28 13.55
N TYR A 72 12.62 5.07 14.11
CA TYR A 72 11.86 3.99 13.48
C TYR A 72 10.38 4.35 13.29
N VAL A 73 9.74 4.94 14.31
CA VAL A 73 8.34 5.38 14.20
C VAL A 73 8.18 6.45 13.12
N LYS A 74 9.16 7.35 13.01
CA LYS A 74 9.18 8.40 11.98
C LYS A 74 9.30 7.79 10.59
N GLU A 75 10.25 6.87 10.37
CA GLU A 75 10.41 6.16 9.09
C GLU A 75 9.14 5.42 8.67
N CYS A 76 8.48 4.72 9.61
CA CYS A 76 7.21 4.06 9.35
C CYS A 76 6.11 5.06 8.94
N SER A 77 6.05 6.21 9.62
CA SER A 77 5.05 7.24 9.35
C SER A 77 5.29 7.96 8.02
N GLU A 78 6.55 8.16 7.64
CA GLU A 78 6.97 8.69 6.34
C GLU A 78 6.59 7.71 5.23
N TYR A 79 6.90 6.42 5.39
CA TYR A 79 6.51 5.38 4.46
C TYR A 79 4.99 5.32 4.22
N VAL A 80 4.18 5.33 5.28
CA VAL A 80 2.72 5.38 5.15
C VAL A 80 2.27 6.66 4.44
N SER A 81 2.90 7.80 4.72
CA SER A 81 2.58 9.06 4.04
C SER A 81 2.90 9.04 2.55
N GLU A 82 4.00 8.40 2.15
CA GLU A 82 4.38 8.18 0.75
C GLU A 82 3.37 7.30 0.02
N LEU A 83 2.88 6.23 0.65
CA LEU A 83 1.84 5.37 0.07
C LEU A 83 0.54 6.15 -0.22
N PHE A 84 0.09 6.99 0.72
CA PHE A 84 -1.04 7.88 0.50
C PHE A 84 -0.80 8.89 -0.62
N TYR A 85 0.40 9.48 -0.65
CA TYR A 85 0.80 10.43 -1.69
C TYR A 85 0.72 9.78 -3.08
N CYS A 86 1.35 8.62 -3.26
CA CYS A 86 1.31 7.85 -4.51
C CYS A 86 -0.11 7.44 -4.88
N SER A 87 -0.88 6.88 -3.94
CA SER A 87 -2.27 6.46 -4.20
C SER A 87 -3.14 7.61 -4.67
N THR A 88 -2.98 8.79 -4.07
CA THR A 88 -3.74 9.99 -4.44
C THR A 88 -3.34 10.47 -5.83
N HIS A 89 -2.03 10.52 -6.13
CA HIS A 89 -1.53 10.95 -7.43
C HIS A 89 -1.92 10.01 -8.58
N ILE A 90 -2.01 8.69 -8.32
CA ILE A 90 -2.49 7.74 -9.33
C ILE A 90 -3.89 8.13 -9.82
N ILE A 91 -4.75 8.59 -8.90
CA ILE A 91 -6.13 9.00 -9.18
C ILE A 91 -6.15 10.40 -9.78
N ASP A 92 -5.55 11.37 -9.10
CA ASP A 92 -5.62 12.79 -9.46
C ASP A 92 -4.99 13.09 -10.82
N MET A 93 -3.96 12.33 -11.22
CA MET A 93 -3.23 12.53 -12.47
C MET A 93 -3.70 11.60 -13.60
N ASP A 94 -4.76 10.81 -13.38
CA ASP A 94 -5.18 9.74 -14.32
C ASP A 94 -3.98 8.88 -14.78
N TYR A 95 -3.18 8.41 -13.83
CA TYR A 95 -1.89 7.78 -14.14
C TYR A 95 -2.06 6.51 -14.98
N TYR A 96 -3.13 5.77 -14.77
CA TYR A 96 -3.50 4.63 -15.62
C TYR A 96 -3.80 5.05 -17.05
N GLY A 97 -4.44 6.20 -17.27
CA GLY A 97 -4.64 6.75 -18.60
C GLY A 97 -3.36 7.15 -19.31
N TYR A 98 -2.41 7.68 -18.56
CA TYR A 98 -1.07 7.98 -19.09
C TYR A 98 -0.33 6.70 -19.54
N LEU A 99 -0.39 5.63 -18.75
CA LEU A 99 0.26 4.36 -19.08
C LEU A 99 -0.47 3.57 -20.17
N PHE A 100 -1.80 3.65 -20.21
CA PHE A 100 -2.67 2.91 -21.12
C PHE A 100 -3.57 3.88 -21.90
N PRO A 101 -3.01 4.69 -22.82
CA PRO A 101 -3.76 5.73 -23.52
C PRO A 101 -4.92 5.18 -24.38
N GLU A 102 -4.77 3.98 -24.92
CA GLU A 102 -5.82 3.28 -25.68
C GLU A 102 -6.67 2.34 -24.78
N GLY A 103 -6.39 2.30 -23.48
CA GLY A 103 -6.91 1.30 -22.54
C GLY A 103 -6.16 -0.04 -22.59
N VAL A 104 -6.72 -1.05 -21.94
CA VAL A 104 -6.18 -2.42 -21.93
C VAL A 104 -6.98 -3.32 -22.90
N PRO A 105 -6.42 -4.44 -23.40
CA PRO A 105 -7.07 -5.23 -24.46
C PRO A 105 -8.51 -5.67 -24.16
N TRP A 106 -8.83 -5.95 -22.89
CA TRP A 106 -10.17 -6.36 -22.44
C TRP A 106 -11.06 -5.19 -21.99
N MET A 107 -10.50 -3.97 -21.92
CA MET A 107 -11.22 -2.75 -21.55
C MET A 107 -10.61 -1.56 -22.31
N PRO A 108 -10.86 -1.46 -23.63
CA PRO A 108 -10.36 -0.35 -24.43
C PRO A 108 -11.00 0.96 -23.99
N ARG A 109 -10.25 2.07 -24.05
CA ARG A 109 -10.83 3.40 -23.83
C ARG A 109 -11.80 3.71 -24.95
N LYS A 110 -12.99 4.20 -24.58
CA LYS A 110 -13.88 4.80 -25.57
C LYS A 110 -13.17 6.05 -26.08
N LYS A 111 -13.06 6.19 -27.40
CA LYS A 111 -12.70 7.48 -27.99
C LYS A 111 -13.85 8.42 -27.70
N ASP A 112 -13.55 9.55 -27.05
CA ASP A 112 -14.51 10.62 -26.89
C ASP A 112 -14.98 11.03 -28.31
N GLU A 113 -16.30 11.03 -28.53
CA GLU A 113 -16.92 11.58 -29.74
C GLU A 113 -16.82 13.12 -29.78
#